data_AF-A0A9W8Y4S0-F1
#
_entry.id   AF-A0A9W8Y4S0-F1
#
_cell.length_a   1.000
_cell.length_b   1.000
_cell.length_c   1.000
_cell.angle_alpha   90.00
_cell.angle_beta   90.00
_cell.angle_gamma   90.00
#
_symmetry.space_group_name_H-M   'P 1'
#
loop_
_entity.id
_entity.type
_entity.pdbx_description
1 polymer ?
#
loop_
_entity_poly.entity_id
_entity_poly.type
_entity_poly.pdbx_seq_one_letter_code
_entity_poly.pdbx_strand_id
1 'polypeptide(L)'
;MATSPASTETGLKERFFRYFQHEVTALQEQMERLNQMSISGGERTDAVDHCLAGINRLSHEVKDASNYIPAYDQRTYSEAIKALSEKLQNTRNAFNPPKKFQFKSRKTVASAISVNNAPVPTSDTANTNSSSAPTPLANPPPKEEKQQQQQQQEAPADNVEEDGIDGIKADNMGIRRPSFSHATKITISNHSSLHIIVPPSASHATSSGTLSHLRGCVVDLSAATTTEAPSAAFAALYLKHIKDSLIICGQIAGAIHITDVSNSIIVTSCRQFRMHDSKNVEVYLHSASRPIFEDCEGLRFAPLPDVYMTAETRQAANQWDQIDDFKWLKAEPSPHFTLLPEAQRVQGEVWTEKVGSGRTSLDDTLKAVRVQ
;
A
#
# COMPACT_ATOMS: atom_id res chain seq x y z
N MET A 1 -7.29 10.23 -57.49
CA MET A 1 -8.40 10.39 -56.52
C MET A 1 -7.79 10.56 -55.15
N ALA A 2 -8.19 11.57 -54.38
CA ALA A 2 -7.74 11.74 -52.99
C ALA A 2 -8.85 11.29 -52.05
N THR A 3 -8.58 10.27 -51.21
CA THR A 3 -9.51 9.80 -50.18
C THR A 3 -9.49 10.76 -48.99
N SER A 4 -10.64 11.30 -48.62
CA SER A 4 -10.78 12.27 -47.53
C SER A 4 -10.44 11.67 -46.15
N PRO A 5 -9.77 12.40 -45.24
CA PRO A 5 -9.30 11.87 -43.96
C PRO A 5 -10.43 11.41 -43.01
N ALA A 6 -11.63 11.98 -43.12
CA ALA A 6 -12.80 11.56 -42.36
C ALA A 6 -13.21 10.09 -42.64
N SER A 7 -12.98 9.60 -43.85
CA SER A 7 -13.30 8.22 -44.24
C SER A 7 -12.39 7.21 -43.53
N THR A 8 -11.11 7.52 -43.39
CA THR A 8 -10.14 6.68 -42.67
C THR A 8 -10.40 6.64 -41.17
N GLU A 9 -10.72 7.78 -40.56
CA GLU A 9 -11.03 7.86 -39.12
C GLU A 9 -12.31 7.07 -38.76
N THR A 10 -13.34 7.16 -39.63
CA THR A 10 -14.58 6.39 -39.47
C THR A 10 -14.34 4.88 -39.55
N GLY A 11 -13.47 4.43 -40.46
CA GLY A 11 -13.09 3.02 -40.58
C GLY A 11 -12.32 2.47 -39.36
N LEU A 12 -11.55 3.30 -38.67
CA LEU A 12 -10.86 2.91 -37.43
C LEU A 12 -11.85 2.74 -36.26
N LYS A 13 -12.81 3.65 -36.11
CA LYS A 13 -13.88 3.58 -35.09
C LYS A 13 -14.71 2.31 -35.25
N GLU A 14 -15.20 2.04 -36.46
CA GLU A 14 -16.00 0.84 -36.78
C GLU A 14 -15.21 -0.45 -36.54
N ARG A 15 -13.93 -0.49 -36.93
CA ARG A 15 -13.06 -1.65 -36.68
C ARG A 15 -12.85 -1.89 -35.19
N PHE A 16 -12.62 -0.82 -34.40
CA PHE A 16 -12.46 -0.94 -32.96
C PHE A 16 -13.76 -1.39 -32.27
N PHE A 17 -14.90 -0.81 -32.64
CA PHE A 17 -16.21 -1.20 -32.10
C PHE A 17 -16.49 -2.70 -32.30
N ARG A 18 -16.26 -3.22 -33.52
CA ARG A 18 -16.47 -4.65 -33.82
C ARG A 18 -15.47 -5.57 -33.13
N TYR A 19 -14.23 -5.11 -32.92
CA TYR A 19 -13.25 -5.84 -32.10
C TYR A 19 -13.68 -5.86 -30.62
N PHE A 20 -14.04 -4.72 -30.05
CA PHE A 20 -14.51 -4.60 -28.67
C PHE A 20 -15.72 -5.51 -28.41
N GLN A 21 -16.71 -5.52 -29.30
CA GLN A 21 -17.86 -6.44 -29.20
C GLN A 21 -17.46 -7.92 -29.25
N HIS A 22 -16.47 -8.28 -30.07
CA HIS A 22 -15.94 -9.65 -30.14
C HIS A 22 -15.28 -10.06 -28.82
N GLU A 23 -14.37 -9.24 -28.27
CA GLU A 23 -13.69 -9.56 -27.02
C GLU A 23 -14.63 -9.60 -25.82
N VAL A 24 -15.61 -8.68 -25.74
CA VAL A 24 -16.66 -8.70 -24.71
C VAL A 24 -17.44 -10.02 -24.78
N THR A 25 -17.78 -10.49 -25.98
CA THR A 25 -18.51 -11.76 -26.16
C THR A 25 -17.65 -12.95 -25.78
N ALA A 26 -16.39 -12.99 -26.23
CA ALA A 26 -15.44 -14.06 -25.91
C ALA A 26 -15.17 -14.17 -24.40
N LEU A 27 -15.00 -13.03 -23.71
CA LEU A 27 -14.84 -12.98 -22.26
C LEU A 27 -16.12 -13.44 -21.54
N GLN A 28 -17.31 -13.10 -22.04
CA GLN A 28 -18.57 -13.58 -21.47
C GLN A 28 -18.74 -15.10 -21.60
N GLU A 29 -18.36 -15.70 -22.74
CA GLU A 29 -18.34 -17.16 -22.90
C GLU A 29 -17.29 -17.83 -21.99
N GLN A 30 -16.09 -17.25 -21.87
CA GLN A 30 -15.05 -17.78 -20.99
C GLN A 30 -15.54 -17.80 -19.53
N MET A 31 -16.16 -16.72 -19.05
CA MET A 31 -16.77 -16.66 -17.71
C MET A 31 -17.85 -17.72 -17.48
N GLU A 32 -18.68 -18.02 -18.49
CA GLU A 32 -19.71 -19.04 -18.38
C GLU A 32 -19.15 -20.46 -18.37
N ARG A 33 -18.02 -20.70 -19.06
CA ARG A 33 -17.27 -21.96 -19.01
C ARG A 33 -16.62 -22.22 -17.65
N LEU A 34 -16.26 -21.19 -16.87
CA LEU A 34 -15.65 -21.35 -15.52
C LEU A 34 -16.49 -22.24 -14.59
N ASN A 35 -17.82 -22.17 -14.70
CA ASN A 35 -18.76 -22.97 -13.89
C ASN A 35 -18.78 -24.46 -14.29
N GLN A 36 -18.31 -24.79 -15.50
CA GLN A 36 -18.27 -26.15 -16.05
C GLN A 36 -16.87 -26.80 -15.93
N MET A 37 -15.82 -25.99 -15.75
CA MET A 37 -14.44 -26.47 -15.55
C MET A 37 -14.26 -27.26 -14.26
N SER A 38 -13.25 -28.14 -14.23
CA SER A 38 -12.95 -29.00 -13.08
C SER A 38 -12.65 -28.19 -11.80
N ILE A 39 -12.87 -28.81 -10.64
CA ILE A 39 -12.44 -28.31 -9.32
C ILE A 39 -10.98 -28.76 -9.04
N SER A 40 -10.50 -29.76 -9.76
CA SER A 40 -9.19 -30.37 -9.56
C SER A 40 -8.05 -29.54 -10.16
N GLY A 41 -6.89 -29.52 -9.49
CA GLY A 41 -5.61 -29.14 -10.09
C GLY A 41 -5.30 -27.65 -10.25
N GLY A 42 -6.27 -26.75 -10.08
CA GLY A 42 -6.07 -25.29 -10.19
C GLY A 42 -6.57 -24.66 -11.49
N GLU A 43 -6.96 -25.46 -12.49
CA GLU A 43 -7.38 -25.03 -13.83
C GLU A 43 -8.42 -23.90 -13.84
N ARG A 44 -9.35 -23.90 -12.87
CA ARG A 44 -10.38 -22.86 -12.73
C ARG A 44 -9.82 -21.52 -12.22
N THR A 45 -8.77 -21.54 -11.41
CA THR A 45 -8.04 -20.33 -10.98
C THR A 45 -7.30 -19.76 -12.18
N ASP A 46 -6.53 -20.57 -12.89
CA ASP A 46 -5.78 -20.17 -14.09
C ASP A 46 -6.71 -19.53 -15.15
N ALA A 47 -7.93 -20.07 -15.30
CA ALA A 47 -8.94 -19.52 -16.20
C ALA A 47 -9.61 -18.23 -15.69
N VAL A 48 -9.76 -18.03 -14.37
CA VAL A 48 -10.16 -16.73 -13.79
C VAL A 48 -9.08 -15.68 -14.08
N ASP A 49 -7.81 -16.04 -13.90
CA ASP A 49 -6.69 -15.12 -14.09
C ASP A 49 -6.47 -14.80 -15.58
N HIS A 50 -6.77 -15.76 -16.48
CA HIS A 50 -6.89 -15.51 -17.92
C HIS A 50 -8.01 -14.51 -18.25
N CYS A 51 -9.19 -14.63 -17.61
CA CYS A 51 -10.27 -13.66 -17.77
C CYS A 51 -9.88 -12.27 -17.25
N LEU A 52 -9.19 -12.19 -16.10
CA LEU A 52 -8.66 -10.93 -15.54
C LEU A 52 -7.64 -10.27 -16.49
N ALA A 53 -6.73 -11.05 -17.07
CA ALA A 53 -5.76 -10.56 -18.05
C ALA A 53 -6.46 -10.02 -19.31
N GLY A 54 -7.50 -10.71 -19.80
CA GLY A 54 -8.29 -10.26 -20.95
C GLY A 54 -9.08 -8.97 -20.69
N ILE A 55 -9.71 -8.82 -19.53
CA ILE A 55 -10.40 -7.57 -19.13
C ILE A 55 -9.41 -6.41 -19.03
N ASN A 56 -8.25 -6.61 -18.39
CA ASN A 56 -7.22 -5.59 -18.27
C ASN A 56 -6.67 -5.18 -19.65
N ARG A 57 -6.42 -6.15 -20.53
CA ARG A 57 -6.03 -5.88 -21.93
C ARG A 57 -7.07 -5.02 -22.65
N LEU A 58 -8.36 -5.38 -22.56
CA LEU A 58 -9.44 -4.64 -23.20
C LEU A 58 -9.55 -3.20 -22.67
N SER A 59 -9.30 -2.99 -21.37
CA SER A 59 -9.21 -1.67 -20.74
C SER A 59 -8.04 -0.83 -21.28
N HIS A 60 -6.87 -1.43 -21.45
CA HIS A 60 -5.71 -0.79 -22.06
C HIS A 60 -5.97 -0.41 -23.53
N GLU A 61 -6.54 -1.32 -24.34
CA GLU A 61 -6.80 -1.02 -25.76
C GLU A 61 -7.88 0.07 -25.95
N VAL A 62 -8.89 0.15 -25.08
CA VAL A 62 -9.84 1.29 -25.04
C VAL A 62 -9.14 2.60 -24.68
N LYS A 63 -8.19 2.56 -23.74
CA LYS A 63 -7.43 3.75 -23.32
C LYS A 63 -6.52 4.27 -24.44
N ASP A 64 -5.79 3.40 -25.12
CA ASP A 64 -4.91 3.78 -26.24
C ASP A 64 -5.72 4.32 -27.43
N ALA A 65 -6.92 3.74 -27.65
CA ALA A 65 -7.85 4.18 -28.69
C ALA A 65 -8.68 5.43 -28.35
N SER A 66 -8.64 5.93 -27.10
CA SER A 66 -9.40 7.12 -26.67
C SER A 66 -9.14 8.38 -27.52
N ASN A 67 -7.97 8.47 -28.17
CA ASN A 67 -7.61 9.57 -29.06
C ASN A 67 -8.45 9.62 -30.35
N TYR A 68 -9.11 8.53 -30.76
CA TYR A 68 -9.94 8.47 -31.96
C TYR A 68 -11.35 7.89 -31.74
N ILE A 69 -11.72 7.54 -30.49
CA ILE A 69 -13.06 7.08 -30.13
C ILE A 69 -13.88 8.26 -29.56
N PRO A 70 -15.14 8.48 -29.98
CA PRO A 70 -16.03 9.49 -29.37
C PRO A 70 -16.24 9.28 -27.86
N ALA A 71 -16.33 10.36 -27.08
CA ALA A 71 -16.48 10.29 -25.62
C ALA A 71 -17.71 9.49 -25.13
N TYR A 72 -18.78 9.44 -25.93
CA TYR A 72 -19.96 8.59 -25.69
C TYR A 72 -19.61 7.10 -25.76
N ASP A 73 -18.85 6.69 -26.77
CA ASP A 73 -18.42 5.31 -26.96
C ASP A 73 -17.36 4.92 -25.91
N GLN A 74 -16.42 5.81 -25.59
CA GLN A 74 -15.47 5.61 -24.48
C GLN A 74 -16.19 5.29 -23.16
N ARG A 75 -17.26 6.04 -22.86
CA ARG A 75 -18.09 5.80 -21.67
C ARG A 75 -18.81 4.44 -21.76
N THR A 76 -19.41 4.13 -22.91
CA THR A 76 -20.12 2.86 -23.15
C THR A 76 -19.18 1.66 -22.98
N TYR A 77 -17.95 1.74 -23.51
CA TYR A 77 -16.92 0.72 -23.33
C TYR A 77 -16.46 0.60 -21.87
N SER A 78 -16.32 1.73 -21.16
CA SER A 78 -15.95 1.75 -19.74
C SER A 78 -17.03 1.10 -18.85
N GLU A 79 -18.31 1.37 -19.13
CA GLU A 79 -19.44 0.77 -18.42
C GLU A 79 -19.55 -0.75 -18.74
N ALA A 80 -19.27 -1.18 -19.98
CA ALA A 80 -19.21 -2.59 -20.35
C ALA A 80 -18.02 -3.35 -19.71
N ILE A 81 -16.82 -2.74 -19.66
CA ILE A 81 -15.65 -3.31 -18.95
C ILE A 81 -15.97 -3.48 -17.46
N LYS A 82 -16.59 -2.49 -16.82
CA LYS A 82 -17.02 -2.60 -15.42
C LYS A 82 -18.00 -3.75 -15.20
N ALA A 83 -18.97 -3.93 -16.10
CA ALA A 83 -19.92 -5.05 -16.04
C ALA A 83 -19.25 -6.42 -16.24
N LEU A 84 -18.18 -6.52 -17.04
CA LEU A 84 -17.37 -7.74 -17.15
C LEU A 84 -16.63 -8.07 -15.85
N SER A 85 -15.98 -7.08 -15.22
CA SER A 85 -15.32 -7.26 -13.92
C SER A 85 -16.31 -7.71 -12.84
N GLU A 86 -17.51 -7.13 -12.82
CA GLU A 86 -18.57 -7.50 -11.88
C GLU A 86 -19.12 -8.91 -12.17
N LYS A 87 -19.34 -9.30 -13.43
CA LYS A 87 -19.73 -10.67 -13.82
C LYS A 87 -18.67 -11.70 -13.39
N LEU A 88 -17.39 -11.41 -13.60
CA LEU A 88 -16.29 -12.29 -13.21
C LEU A 88 -16.18 -12.42 -11.69
N GLN A 89 -16.26 -11.31 -10.94
CA GLN A 89 -16.19 -11.32 -9.48
C GLN A 89 -17.38 -12.03 -8.85
N ASN A 90 -18.60 -11.85 -9.38
CA ASN A 90 -19.77 -12.60 -8.95
C ASN A 90 -19.64 -14.11 -9.25
N THR A 91 -19.04 -14.48 -10.39
CA THR A 91 -18.76 -15.88 -10.73
C THR A 91 -17.71 -16.49 -9.79
N ARG A 92 -16.61 -15.76 -9.49
CA ARG A 92 -15.59 -16.14 -8.50
C ARG A 92 -16.20 -16.34 -7.10
N ASN A 93 -17.05 -15.42 -6.66
CA ASN A 93 -17.75 -15.49 -5.37
C ASN A 93 -18.71 -16.69 -5.27
N ALA A 94 -19.25 -17.19 -6.39
CA ALA A 94 -20.19 -18.32 -6.39
C ALA A 94 -19.52 -19.66 -6.04
N PHE A 95 -18.25 -19.85 -6.41
CA PHE A 95 -17.48 -21.07 -6.10
C PHE A 95 -16.37 -20.88 -5.05
N ASN A 96 -15.97 -19.64 -4.73
CA ASN A 96 -15.04 -19.32 -3.65
C ASN A 96 -15.53 -18.09 -2.86
N PRO A 97 -16.61 -18.23 -2.06
CA PRO A 97 -17.20 -17.11 -1.34
C PRO A 97 -16.25 -16.54 -0.26
N PRO A 98 -16.13 -15.21 -0.13
CA PRO A 98 -15.20 -14.60 0.81
C PRO A 98 -15.54 -14.95 2.27
N LYS A 99 -14.51 -15.29 3.04
CA LYS A 99 -14.61 -15.69 4.45
C LYS A 99 -15.07 -14.50 5.32
N LYS A 100 -16.39 -14.32 5.46
CA LYS A 100 -16.96 -13.33 6.39
C LYS A 100 -16.48 -13.60 7.82
N PHE A 101 -15.86 -12.61 8.46
CA PHE A 101 -15.35 -12.69 9.83
C PHE A 101 -16.48 -13.07 10.80
N GLN A 102 -16.42 -14.28 11.36
CA GLN A 102 -17.34 -14.72 12.41
C GLN A 102 -16.73 -14.46 13.79
N PHE A 103 -17.20 -13.42 14.47
CA PHE A 103 -16.92 -13.22 15.89
C PHE A 103 -17.52 -14.37 16.72
N LYS A 104 -16.66 -15.28 17.19
CA LYS A 104 -17.07 -16.40 18.05
C LYS A 104 -17.46 -15.90 19.44
N SER A 105 -18.74 -15.56 19.62
CA SER A 105 -19.32 -15.29 20.93
C SER A 105 -19.12 -16.49 21.87
N ARG A 106 -18.48 -16.25 23.02
CA ARG A 106 -18.08 -17.28 23.97
C ARG A 106 -19.28 -17.70 24.83
N LYS A 107 -20.08 -18.67 24.35
CA LYS A 107 -21.11 -19.32 25.18
C LYS A 107 -20.48 -19.88 26.45
N THR A 108 -20.90 -19.37 27.60
CA THR A 108 -20.64 -19.98 28.91
C THR A 108 -21.40 -21.30 29.00
N VAL A 109 -20.66 -22.40 29.19
CA VAL A 109 -21.24 -23.72 29.45
C VAL A 109 -21.21 -23.94 30.96
N ALA A 110 -22.39 -23.94 31.58
CA ALA A 110 -22.57 -24.19 33.01
C ALA A 110 -23.53 -25.39 33.20
N SER A 111 -22.97 -26.57 33.45
CA SER A 111 -23.64 -27.83 33.79
C SER A 111 -22.57 -28.85 34.20
N ALA A 112 -22.76 -29.72 35.18
CA ALA A 112 -23.81 -29.77 36.21
C ALA A 112 -23.31 -30.62 37.40
N ILE A 113 -23.80 -30.36 38.62
CA ILE A 113 -23.76 -31.29 39.76
C ILE A 113 -25.14 -31.24 40.42
N SER A 114 -25.71 -32.41 40.74
CA SER A 114 -27.06 -32.53 41.32
C SER A 114 -27.00 -32.93 42.79
N VAL A 115 -27.85 -32.34 43.63
CA VAL A 115 -28.42 -32.98 44.83
C VAL A 115 -29.85 -32.46 45.02
N ASN A 116 -30.80 -33.33 45.38
CA ASN A 116 -32.17 -32.96 45.74
C ASN A 116 -32.27 -32.51 47.21
N ASN A 117 -33.21 -31.61 47.54
CA ASN A 117 -34.14 -31.82 48.66
C ASN A 117 -35.27 -30.78 48.75
N ALA A 118 -36.50 -31.29 48.93
CA ALA A 118 -37.72 -30.78 49.59
C ALA A 118 -38.18 -29.28 49.52
N PRO A 119 -39.51 -28.99 49.56
CA PRO A 119 -40.06 -27.66 49.26
C PRO A 119 -40.68 -26.90 50.45
N VAL A 120 -40.75 -25.56 50.36
CA VAL A 120 -41.66 -24.67 51.12
C VAL A 120 -42.08 -23.46 50.26
N PRO A 121 -43.38 -23.08 50.18
CA PRO A 121 -43.83 -21.89 49.43
C PRO A 121 -44.57 -20.82 50.28
N THR A 122 -44.11 -19.57 50.20
CA THR A 122 -44.79 -18.30 50.59
C THR A 122 -44.11 -17.18 49.78
N SER A 123 -44.71 -16.42 48.87
CA SER A 123 -45.92 -15.55 48.90
C SER A 123 -45.60 -14.07 49.18
N ASP A 124 -46.45 -13.21 48.61
CA ASP A 124 -46.75 -11.81 49.00
C ASP A 124 -45.78 -10.65 48.68
N THR A 125 -46.29 -9.77 47.80
CA THR A 125 -46.23 -8.28 47.88
C THR A 125 -44.88 -7.53 47.69
N ALA A 126 -44.85 -6.27 47.22
CA ALA A 126 -45.78 -5.47 46.40
C ALA A 126 -45.11 -4.14 45.97
N ASN A 127 -45.90 -3.29 45.28
CA ASN A 127 -45.95 -1.82 45.43
C ASN A 127 -45.01 -0.91 44.61
N THR A 128 -45.66 -0.07 43.79
CA THR A 128 -45.47 1.40 43.63
C THR A 128 -44.09 1.94 43.23
N ASN A 129 -43.87 2.96 42.39
CA ASN A 129 -44.63 3.95 41.60
C ASN A 129 -43.53 4.98 41.16
N SER A 130 -43.69 5.95 40.26
CA SER A 130 -44.62 6.20 39.15
C SER A 130 -44.21 7.50 38.45
N SER A 131 -44.27 7.57 37.10
CA SER A 131 -44.66 8.78 36.33
C SER A 131 -43.75 10.04 36.41
N SER A 132 -43.77 11.03 35.49
CA SER A 132 -44.39 11.22 34.15
C SER A 132 -43.69 12.37 33.38
N ALA A 133 -43.99 12.53 32.08
CA ALA A 133 -43.55 13.65 31.21
C ALA A 133 -44.46 14.94 31.39
N PRO A 134 -44.41 16.05 30.59
CA PRO A 134 -44.47 16.12 29.10
C PRO A 134 -43.73 17.30 28.38
N THR A 135 -44.04 17.48 27.08
CA THR A 135 -43.62 18.48 26.03
C THR A 135 -44.45 19.82 26.08
N PRO A 136 -44.49 20.81 25.10
CA PRO A 136 -44.02 20.87 23.68
C PRO A 136 -43.49 22.22 23.03
N LEU A 137 -42.88 22.10 21.82
CA LEU A 137 -43.00 22.90 20.55
C LEU A 137 -43.07 24.46 20.45
N ALA A 138 -42.19 25.10 19.64
CA ALA A 138 -42.45 26.30 18.77
C ALA A 138 -41.25 26.68 17.83
N ASN A 139 -41.46 27.51 16.79
CA ASN A 139 -40.49 28.02 15.78
C ASN A 139 -41.14 29.20 14.98
N PRO A 140 -40.51 30.01 14.08
CA PRO A 140 -39.10 30.38 13.78
C PRO A 140 -38.94 31.94 13.99
N PRO A 141 -38.36 32.86 13.13
CA PRO A 141 -37.38 32.79 12.03
C PRO A 141 -36.07 33.67 12.19
N PRO A 142 -35.78 34.83 11.52
CA PRO A 142 -34.49 34.94 10.81
C PRO A 142 -33.59 36.19 11.03
N LYS A 143 -32.29 36.04 10.71
CA LYS A 143 -31.40 37.07 10.14
C LYS A 143 -30.20 36.43 9.42
N GLU A 144 -29.56 37.20 8.52
CA GLU A 144 -28.55 36.72 7.56
C GLU A 144 -27.12 36.94 8.05
N GLU A 145 -26.19 36.04 7.73
CA GLU A 145 -24.78 36.39 7.51
C GLU A 145 -24.08 35.38 6.57
N LYS A 146 -22.99 35.81 5.91
CA LYS A 146 -22.43 35.11 4.73
C LYS A 146 -21.43 34.02 5.12
N GLN A 147 -21.58 32.82 4.54
CA GLN A 147 -20.54 31.80 4.53
C GLN A 147 -19.85 31.74 3.16
N GLN A 148 -18.51 31.70 3.16
CA GLN A 148 -17.71 31.34 2.00
C GLN A 148 -17.37 29.85 2.09
N GLN A 149 -17.72 29.06 1.06
CA GLN A 149 -17.35 27.65 1.00
C GLN A 149 -15.91 27.51 0.49
N GLN A 150 -14.98 27.14 1.37
CA GLN A 150 -13.75 26.45 0.95
C GLN A 150 -14.06 24.97 0.82
N GLN A 151 -13.76 24.39 -0.34
CA GLN A 151 -14.02 22.98 -0.60
C GLN A 151 -12.95 22.11 0.07
N GLN A 152 -13.33 21.44 1.17
CA GLN A 152 -12.65 20.22 1.58
C GLN A 152 -13.04 19.12 0.58
N GLN A 153 -12.09 18.69 -0.25
CA GLN A 153 -12.25 17.48 -1.05
C GLN A 153 -11.79 16.28 -0.23
N GLU A 154 -12.76 15.58 0.36
CA GLU A 154 -12.54 14.24 0.90
C GLU A 154 -12.16 13.30 -0.25
N ALA A 155 -11.01 12.63 -0.14
CA ALA A 155 -10.57 11.66 -1.14
C ALA A 155 -11.41 10.37 -1.06
N PRO A 156 -11.74 9.71 -2.18
CA PRO A 156 -12.41 8.41 -2.15
C PRO A 156 -11.54 7.35 -1.44
N ALA A 157 -12.20 6.44 -0.72
CA ALA A 157 -11.53 5.28 -0.16
C ALA A 157 -11.23 4.24 -1.26
N ASP A 158 -10.03 4.32 -1.84
CA ASP A 158 -9.54 3.33 -2.81
C ASP A 158 -9.39 1.95 -2.14
N ASN A 159 -10.00 0.94 -2.75
CA ASN A 159 -9.79 -0.45 -2.36
C ASN A 159 -8.40 -0.89 -2.83
N VAL A 160 -7.55 -1.34 -1.90
CA VAL A 160 -6.25 -1.92 -2.25
C VAL A 160 -6.47 -3.32 -2.82
N GLU A 161 -6.33 -3.46 -4.13
CA GLU A 161 -6.18 -4.78 -4.76
C GLU A 161 -4.77 -5.31 -4.47
N GLU A 162 -4.66 -6.51 -3.89
CA GLU A 162 -3.37 -7.14 -3.54
C GLU A 162 -2.66 -7.68 -4.79
N ASP A 163 -1.93 -6.80 -5.48
CA ASP A 163 -0.99 -7.15 -6.56
C ASP A 163 0.29 -7.77 -5.94
N GLY A 164 0.13 -8.96 -5.37
CA GLY A 164 1.14 -9.70 -4.60
C GLY A 164 2.02 -10.60 -5.47
N ILE A 165 3.35 -10.50 -5.30
CA ILE A 165 4.33 -11.24 -6.11
C ILE A 165 4.47 -12.68 -5.59
N ASP A 166 3.50 -13.53 -5.90
CA ASP A 166 3.49 -14.94 -5.46
C ASP A 166 4.40 -15.81 -6.35
N GLY A 167 5.70 -15.74 -6.06
CA GLY A 167 6.75 -16.36 -6.90
C GLY A 167 8.05 -16.67 -6.16
N ILE A 168 7.98 -16.92 -4.85
CA ILE A 168 9.16 -16.94 -3.97
C ILE A 168 9.78 -18.33 -3.86
N LYS A 169 10.99 -18.50 -4.43
CA LYS A 169 11.88 -19.61 -4.09
C LYS A 169 12.93 -19.13 -3.08
N ALA A 170 13.04 -19.83 -1.96
CA ALA A 170 14.10 -19.59 -0.97
C ALA A 170 15.37 -20.34 -1.38
N ASP A 171 16.52 -19.68 -1.26
CA ASP A 171 17.83 -20.33 -1.35
C ASP A 171 18.29 -20.80 0.05
N ASN A 172 19.26 -21.70 0.11
CA ASN A 172 19.62 -22.48 1.30
C ASN A 172 20.33 -21.68 2.42
N MET A 173 20.29 -20.35 2.36
CA MET A 173 20.76 -19.39 3.37
C MET A 173 19.65 -18.43 3.85
N GLY A 174 18.39 -18.64 3.46
CA GLY A 174 17.24 -17.82 3.90
C GLY A 174 17.07 -16.49 3.15
N ILE A 175 18.04 -16.08 2.33
CA ILE A 175 17.99 -14.89 1.47
C ILE A 175 16.97 -15.13 0.35
N ARG A 176 16.03 -14.20 0.17
CA ARG A 176 14.99 -14.26 -0.89
C ARG A 176 15.25 -13.20 -1.96
N ARG A 177 15.26 -13.62 -3.23
CA ARG A 177 15.39 -12.76 -4.42
C ARG A 177 14.08 -12.80 -5.22
N PRO A 178 13.29 -11.72 -5.30
CA PRO A 178 12.05 -11.73 -6.08
C PRO A 178 12.32 -11.58 -7.60
N SER A 179 11.38 -12.02 -8.43
CA SER A 179 11.44 -11.87 -9.88
C SER A 179 10.51 -10.75 -10.35
N PHE A 180 11.06 -9.77 -11.08
CA PHE A 180 10.37 -8.53 -11.46
C PHE A 180 10.15 -8.41 -12.98
N SER A 181 10.22 -9.51 -13.74
CA SER A 181 10.33 -9.55 -15.21
C SER A 181 9.30 -8.74 -16.01
N HIS A 182 8.11 -8.48 -15.44
CA HIS A 182 7.06 -7.66 -16.04
C HIS A 182 6.49 -6.61 -15.07
N ALA A 183 7.05 -6.48 -13.86
CA ALA A 183 6.51 -5.58 -12.84
C ALA A 183 6.98 -4.14 -13.08
N THR A 184 6.06 -3.17 -13.05
CA THR A 184 6.38 -1.73 -13.10
C THR A 184 6.49 -1.10 -11.71
N LYS A 185 6.09 -1.83 -10.66
CA LYS A 185 6.07 -1.43 -9.25
C LYS A 185 6.70 -2.52 -8.37
N ILE A 186 7.19 -2.14 -7.20
CA ILE A 186 7.73 -3.07 -6.19
C ILE A 186 6.79 -3.08 -4.98
N THR A 187 6.02 -4.16 -4.81
CA THR A 187 5.18 -4.38 -3.62
C THR A 187 5.79 -5.48 -2.76
N ILE A 188 6.09 -5.19 -1.50
CA ILE A 188 6.57 -6.17 -0.51
C ILE A 188 5.70 -6.02 0.74
N SER A 189 5.02 -7.09 1.16
CA SER A 189 4.06 -7.02 2.26
C SER A 189 3.98 -8.28 3.10
N ASN A 190 3.44 -8.15 4.31
CA ASN A 190 3.05 -9.28 5.18
C ASN A 190 4.22 -10.24 5.46
N HIS A 191 5.36 -9.69 5.89
CA HIS A 191 6.60 -10.44 6.10
C HIS A 191 7.20 -10.17 7.48
N SER A 192 7.69 -11.22 8.12
CA SER A 192 8.38 -11.14 9.41
C SER A 192 9.67 -11.93 9.42
N SER A 193 10.72 -11.39 10.04
CA SER A 193 12.02 -12.05 10.20
C SER A 193 12.65 -12.50 8.87
N LEU A 194 12.72 -11.60 7.88
CA LEU A 194 13.31 -11.86 6.56
C LEU A 194 14.35 -10.80 6.15
N HIS A 195 15.41 -11.24 5.49
CA HIS A 195 16.34 -10.39 4.75
C HIS A 195 15.98 -10.46 3.25
N ILE A 196 15.55 -9.34 2.68
CA ILE A 196 15.08 -9.21 1.31
C ILE A 196 15.98 -8.21 0.58
N ILE A 197 16.65 -8.67 -0.47
CA ILE A 197 17.51 -7.84 -1.31
C ILE A 197 16.92 -7.82 -2.72
N VAL A 198 16.51 -6.64 -3.18
CA VAL A 198 15.95 -6.44 -4.52
C VAL A 198 17.10 -6.30 -5.52
N PRO A 199 17.20 -7.16 -6.55
CA PRO A 199 18.33 -7.18 -7.47
C PRO A 199 18.32 -5.99 -8.46
N PRO A 200 19.48 -5.62 -9.05
CA PRO A 200 19.55 -4.57 -10.07
C PRO A 200 18.66 -4.78 -11.31
N SER A 201 18.28 -6.03 -11.59
CA SER A 201 17.31 -6.38 -12.64
C SER A 201 15.87 -5.90 -12.36
N ALA A 202 15.59 -5.41 -11.15
CA ALA A 202 14.33 -4.78 -10.78
C ALA A 202 14.28 -3.27 -11.07
N SER A 203 15.32 -2.68 -11.67
CA SER A 203 15.40 -1.24 -12.02
C SER A 203 14.31 -0.75 -12.98
N HIS A 204 13.54 -1.65 -13.62
CA HIS A 204 12.35 -1.32 -14.39
C HIS A 204 11.05 -1.24 -13.55
N ALA A 205 11.07 -1.75 -12.31
CA ALA A 205 9.93 -1.82 -11.40
C ALA A 205 9.84 -0.61 -10.44
N THR A 206 10.52 0.48 -10.78
CA THR A 206 10.77 1.65 -9.92
C THR A 206 9.71 2.76 -10.05
N SER A 207 8.68 2.58 -10.89
CA SER A 207 7.66 3.63 -11.06
C SER A 207 6.92 3.95 -9.75
N SER A 208 6.76 2.97 -8.86
CA SER A 208 6.49 3.19 -7.44
C SER A 208 6.84 1.95 -6.61
N GLY A 209 7.25 2.16 -5.35
CA GLY A 209 7.40 1.09 -4.37
C GLY A 209 6.39 1.19 -3.23
N THR A 210 5.97 0.06 -2.66
CA THR A 210 5.20 -0.01 -1.42
C THR A 210 5.74 -1.14 -0.55
N LEU A 211 6.23 -0.80 0.64
CA LEU A 211 6.62 -1.74 1.70
C LEU A 211 5.59 -1.64 2.83
N SER A 212 4.96 -2.75 3.21
CA SER A 212 3.98 -2.71 4.31
C SER A 212 3.90 -3.95 5.19
N HIS A 213 3.43 -3.79 6.44
CA HIS A 213 3.23 -4.92 7.37
C HIS A 213 4.50 -5.78 7.52
N LEU A 214 5.62 -5.10 7.82
CA LEU A 214 6.94 -5.72 7.95
C LEU A 214 7.38 -5.72 9.42
N ARG A 215 7.90 -6.84 9.94
CA ARG A 215 8.43 -6.91 11.32
C ARG A 215 9.73 -7.70 11.44
N GLY A 216 10.77 -7.13 12.06
CA GLY A 216 12.06 -7.84 12.19
C GLY A 216 12.75 -8.04 10.84
N CYS A 217 12.52 -7.15 9.87
CA CYS A 217 12.98 -7.33 8.49
C CYS A 217 14.17 -6.44 8.16
N VAL A 218 15.05 -6.93 7.28
CA VAL A 218 16.03 -6.11 6.55
C VAL A 218 15.58 -6.07 5.10
N VAL A 219 15.29 -4.90 4.56
CA VAL A 219 14.93 -4.70 3.15
C VAL A 219 15.92 -3.76 2.50
N ASP A 220 16.61 -4.24 1.47
CA ASP A 220 17.52 -3.45 0.65
C ASP A 220 16.97 -3.29 -0.78
N LEU A 221 16.62 -2.05 -1.12
CA LEU A 221 16.21 -1.61 -2.46
C LEU A 221 17.34 -0.89 -3.21
N SER A 222 18.47 -0.56 -2.55
CA SER A 222 19.50 0.33 -3.09
C SER A 222 20.05 -0.16 -4.43
N ALA A 223 20.31 -1.47 -4.54
CA ALA A 223 20.85 -2.11 -5.74
C ALA A 223 19.94 -2.00 -6.99
N ALA A 224 18.63 -1.77 -6.83
CA ALA A 224 17.73 -1.49 -7.95
C ALA A 224 17.81 -0.03 -8.43
N THR A 225 18.38 0.87 -7.63
CA THR A 225 18.37 2.33 -7.84
C THR A 225 19.72 2.94 -8.22
N THR A 226 20.80 2.13 -8.23
CA THR A 226 22.19 2.58 -8.47
C THR A 226 22.67 2.43 -9.92
N THR A 227 21.88 1.84 -10.82
CA THR A 227 22.23 1.76 -12.24
C THR A 227 22.10 3.12 -12.93
N GLU A 228 23.08 3.50 -13.76
CA GLU A 228 23.16 4.79 -14.49
C GLU A 228 22.04 5.04 -15.54
N ALA A 229 21.02 4.17 -15.61
CA ALA A 229 19.85 4.37 -16.44
C ALA A 229 18.94 5.47 -15.84
N PRO A 230 18.42 6.41 -16.65
CA PRO A 230 17.60 7.54 -16.16
C PRO A 230 16.21 7.16 -15.59
N SER A 231 15.95 5.88 -15.35
CA SER A 231 14.73 5.31 -14.77
C SER A 231 14.97 4.56 -13.45
N ALA A 232 16.21 4.50 -12.94
CA ALA A 232 16.53 3.64 -11.79
C ALA A 232 16.00 4.15 -10.44
N ALA A 233 15.86 5.46 -10.26
CA ALA A 233 15.36 6.03 -9.00
C ALA A 233 13.82 5.94 -8.90
N PHE A 234 13.30 5.64 -7.70
CA PHE A 234 11.85 5.53 -7.48
C PHE A 234 11.13 6.87 -7.68
N ALA A 235 10.02 6.91 -8.42
CA ALA A 235 9.23 8.15 -8.52
C ALA A 235 8.44 8.44 -7.22
N ALA A 236 7.93 7.41 -6.54
CA ALA A 236 7.34 7.50 -5.21
C ALA A 236 7.48 6.19 -4.42
N LEU A 237 7.76 6.27 -3.11
CA LEU A 237 7.87 5.13 -2.21
C LEU A 237 6.94 5.31 -0.99
N TYR A 238 6.23 4.24 -0.62
CA TYR A 238 5.32 4.21 0.52
C TYR A 238 5.77 3.16 1.55
N LEU A 239 5.96 3.58 2.80
CA LEU A 239 6.31 2.72 3.94
C LEU A 239 5.15 2.74 4.95
N LYS A 240 4.51 1.59 5.24
CA LYS A 240 3.32 1.52 6.11
C LYS A 240 3.37 0.34 7.10
N HIS A 241 3.10 0.56 8.40
CA HIS A 241 3.02 -0.52 9.39
C HIS A 241 4.32 -1.35 9.45
N ILE A 242 5.47 -0.70 9.70
CA ILE A 242 6.80 -1.34 9.73
C ILE A 242 7.39 -1.25 11.14
N LYS A 243 7.76 -2.39 11.73
CA LYS A 243 8.21 -2.44 13.13
C LYS A 243 9.52 -3.20 13.26
N ASP A 244 10.39 -2.76 14.15
CA ASP A 244 11.59 -3.49 14.54
C ASP A 244 12.47 -3.87 13.31
N SER A 245 12.64 -2.97 12.33
CA SER A 245 13.19 -3.30 10.99
C SER A 245 14.22 -2.29 10.46
N LEU A 246 15.05 -2.71 9.49
CA LEU A 246 15.97 -1.87 8.72
C LEU A 246 15.51 -1.78 7.27
N ILE A 247 15.24 -0.57 6.77
CA ILE A 247 14.73 -0.30 5.42
C ILE A 247 15.68 0.64 4.67
N ILE A 248 16.34 0.11 3.64
CA ILE A 248 17.26 0.85 2.78
C ILE A 248 16.57 1.10 1.44
N CYS A 249 16.16 2.34 1.21
CA CYS A 249 15.25 2.73 0.15
C CYS A 249 15.94 3.01 -1.19
N GLY A 250 17.25 3.29 -1.17
CA GLY A 250 18.00 3.73 -2.34
C GLY A 250 17.69 5.18 -2.73
N GLN A 251 17.66 5.44 -4.04
CA GLN A 251 17.41 6.75 -4.64
C GLN A 251 15.93 6.93 -5.03
N ILE A 252 15.34 8.07 -4.67
CA ILE A 252 13.93 8.42 -4.90
C ILE A 252 13.85 9.78 -5.60
N ALA A 253 13.50 9.78 -6.89
CA ALA A 253 13.35 10.96 -7.74
C ALA A 253 12.08 11.80 -7.47
N GLY A 254 11.33 11.46 -6.41
CA GLY A 254 10.16 12.18 -5.93
C GLY A 254 9.99 12.07 -4.40
N ALA A 255 8.82 11.60 -3.96
CA ALA A 255 8.41 11.62 -2.56
C ALA A 255 8.47 10.25 -1.87
N ILE A 256 8.95 10.22 -0.63
CA ILE A 256 8.76 9.11 0.30
C ILE A 256 7.69 9.48 1.34
N HIS A 257 6.73 8.58 1.54
CA HIS A 257 5.65 8.72 2.53
C HIS A 257 5.73 7.56 3.53
N ILE A 258 5.74 7.89 4.83
CA ILE A 258 6.03 6.95 5.93
C ILE A 258 4.89 7.04 6.96
N THR A 259 4.33 5.91 7.39
CA THR A 259 3.19 5.87 8.32
C THR A 259 3.20 4.62 9.20
N ASP A 260 2.94 4.74 10.51
CA ASP A 260 3.03 3.64 11.49
C ASP A 260 4.36 2.87 11.37
N VAL A 261 5.47 3.59 11.53
CA VAL A 261 6.81 2.99 11.62
C VAL A 261 7.38 3.13 13.02
N SER A 262 7.83 2.03 13.62
CA SER A 262 8.37 2.05 14.99
C SER A 262 9.64 1.21 15.19
N ASN A 263 10.51 1.63 16.11
CA ASN A 263 11.76 0.93 16.48
C ASN A 263 12.64 0.53 15.27
N SER A 264 12.63 1.35 14.23
CA SER A 264 13.17 0.99 12.91
C SER A 264 14.22 1.99 12.44
N ILE A 265 14.99 1.60 11.43
CA ILE A 265 15.98 2.46 10.78
C ILE A 265 15.64 2.59 9.31
N ILE A 266 15.57 3.83 8.82
CA ILE A 266 15.26 4.16 7.43
C ILE A 266 16.49 4.85 6.82
N VAL A 267 16.98 4.32 5.70
CA VAL A 267 18.13 4.88 4.95
C VAL A 267 17.64 5.27 3.57
N THR A 268 17.64 6.56 3.22
CA THR A 268 17.00 7.03 1.99
C THR A 268 17.61 8.32 1.42
N SER A 269 17.69 8.38 0.09
CA SER A 269 17.90 9.63 -0.66
C SER A 269 16.61 9.98 -1.40
N CYS A 270 16.08 11.18 -1.21
CA CYS A 270 14.79 11.59 -1.79
C CYS A 270 14.75 13.07 -2.17
N ARG A 271 13.69 13.49 -2.87
CA ARG A 271 13.41 14.93 -3.05
C ARG A 271 12.49 15.49 -1.97
N GLN A 272 11.55 14.69 -1.49
CA GLN A 272 10.55 15.09 -0.50
C GLN A 272 10.37 13.96 0.52
N PHE A 273 10.50 14.26 1.80
CA PHE A 273 10.32 13.32 2.91
C PHE A 273 9.07 13.69 3.72
N ARG A 274 8.17 12.74 3.93
CA ARG A 274 6.94 12.90 4.74
C ARG A 274 6.73 11.72 5.68
N MET A 275 6.47 11.98 6.95
CA MET A 275 6.35 10.95 7.99
C MET A 275 5.21 11.24 8.98
N HIS A 276 4.39 10.25 9.28
CA HIS A 276 3.19 10.36 10.12
C HIS A 276 3.13 9.22 11.16
N ASP A 277 2.61 9.48 12.36
CA ASP A 277 2.34 8.49 13.43
C ASP A 277 3.44 7.43 13.55
N SER A 278 4.67 7.88 13.82
CA SER A 278 5.87 7.02 13.79
C SER A 278 6.80 7.32 14.96
N LYS A 279 7.36 6.27 15.58
CA LYS A 279 7.90 6.34 16.95
C LYS A 279 9.22 5.62 17.13
N ASN A 280 10.22 6.30 17.70
CA ASN A 280 11.58 5.78 17.90
C ASN A 280 12.18 5.23 16.57
N VAL A 281 12.38 6.12 15.60
CA VAL A 281 12.94 5.79 14.28
C VAL A 281 14.21 6.59 14.03
N GLU A 282 15.30 5.91 13.65
CA GLU A 282 16.48 6.59 13.09
C GLU A 282 16.31 6.78 11.58
N VAL A 283 16.58 7.99 11.09
CA VAL A 283 16.43 8.34 9.68
C VAL A 283 17.75 8.86 9.14
N TYR A 284 18.42 8.05 8.34
CA TYR A 284 19.65 8.39 7.62
C TYR A 284 19.27 8.95 6.24
N LEU A 285 19.32 10.27 6.12
CA LEU A 285 18.60 11.02 5.08
C LEU A 285 19.53 11.85 4.19
N HIS A 286 19.22 11.83 2.89
CA HIS A 286 19.50 12.92 1.98
C HIS A 286 18.16 13.44 1.43
N SER A 287 17.91 14.75 1.49
CA SER A 287 16.65 15.33 1.04
C SER A 287 16.85 16.64 0.29
N ALA A 288 16.35 16.73 -0.95
CA ALA A 288 16.42 17.95 -1.76
C ALA A 288 15.44 19.06 -1.35
N SER A 289 14.59 18.80 -0.35
CA SER A 289 13.73 19.79 0.30
C SER A 289 13.57 19.46 1.79
N ARG A 290 13.03 20.41 2.57
CA ARG A 290 12.87 20.29 4.02
C ARG A 290 12.03 19.04 4.38
N PRO A 291 12.53 18.13 5.22
CA PRO A 291 11.79 16.96 5.68
C PRO A 291 10.60 17.40 6.55
N ILE A 292 9.42 16.81 6.36
CA ILE A 292 8.21 17.14 7.13
C ILE A 292 7.74 15.92 7.92
N PHE A 293 7.34 16.10 9.18
CA PHE A 293 6.63 15.07 9.93
C PHE A 293 5.46 15.60 10.78
N GLU A 294 4.58 14.70 11.19
CA GLU A 294 3.46 14.95 12.11
C GLU A 294 3.14 13.70 12.97
N ASP A 295 2.57 13.88 14.17
CA ASP A 295 2.25 12.81 15.14
C ASP A 295 3.40 11.83 15.48
N CYS A 296 4.65 12.24 15.27
CA CYS A 296 5.82 11.41 15.54
C CYS A 296 6.44 11.66 16.91
N GLU A 297 7.28 10.72 17.36
CA GLU A 297 7.89 10.76 18.70
C GLU A 297 9.27 10.10 18.70
N GLY A 298 10.29 10.76 19.25
CA GLY A 298 11.64 10.19 19.37
C GLY A 298 12.34 9.93 18.02
N LEU A 299 12.06 10.74 17.00
CA LEU A 299 12.75 10.67 15.71
C LEU A 299 14.22 11.10 15.85
N ARG A 300 15.13 10.44 15.14
CA ARG A 300 16.58 10.67 15.23
C ARG A 300 17.17 10.78 13.83
N PHE A 301 17.41 12.00 13.35
CA PHE A 301 17.88 12.27 12.00
C PHE A 301 19.41 12.27 11.90
N ALA A 302 19.94 11.69 10.83
CA ALA A 302 21.36 11.61 10.52
C ALA A 302 21.58 11.87 9.01
N PRO A 303 22.77 12.33 8.57
CA PRO A 303 23.08 12.40 7.15
C PRO A 303 23.18 10.99 6.56
N LEU A 304 22.82 10.84 5.28
CA LEU A 304 22.99 9.61 4.51
C LEU A 304 24.47 9.14 4.51
N PRO A 305 24.77 7.87 4.80
CA PRO A 305 26.14 7.34 4.72
C PRO A 305 26.72 7.40 3.29
N ASP A 306 28.01 7.69 3.17
CA ASP A 306 28.72 7.86 1.88
C ASP A 306 28.56 6.68 0.91
N VAL A 307 28.42 5.46 1.42
CA VAL A 307 28.22 4.23 0.63
C VAL A 307 26.90 4.23 -0.15
N TYR A 308 25.91 5.03 0.26
CA TYR A 308 24.63 5.19 -0.43
C TYR A 308 24.52 6.52 -1.22
N MET A 309 25.55 7.38 -1.18
CA MET A 309 25.59 8.60 -1.97
C MET A 309 26.11 8.36 -3.39
N THR A 310 25.39 8.84 -4.40
CA THR A 310 25.87 8.91 -5.81
C THR A 310 26.66 10.20 -6.07
N ALA A 311 27.23 10.38 -7.26
CA ALA A 311 27.96 11.61 -7.61
C ALA A 311 27.00 12.82 -7.71
N GLU A 312 25.80 12.58 -8.23
CA GLU A 312 24.70 13.55 -8.37
C GLU A 312 24.14 13.92 -6.99
N THR A 313 23.97 12.91 -6.12
CA THR A 313 23.52 13.11 -4.72
C THR A 313 24.47 14.04 -3.97
N ARG A 314 25.79 13.90 -4.15
CA ARG A 314 26.80 14.79 -3.51
C ARG A 314 26.80 16.23 -4.03
N GLN A 315 26.23 16.47 -5.21
CA GLN A 315 26.12 17.79 -5.84
C GLN A 315 24.74 18.43 -5.66
N ALA A 316 23.74 17.65 -5.24
CA ALA A 316 22.39 18.12 -4.96
C ALA A 316 22.34 18.97 -3.68
N ALA A 317 21.30 19.79 -3.57
CA ALA A 317 20.97 20.40 -2.29
C ALA A 317 20.56 19.32 -1.28
N ASN A 318 21.09 19.41 -0.06
CA ASN A 318 20.73 18.52 1.04
C ASN A 318 20.21 19.35 2.23
N GLN A 319 18.99 19.03 2.68
CA GLN A 319 18.26 19.71 3.77
C GLN A 319 17.86 18.73 4.88
N TRP A 320 18.57 17.60 5.01
CA TRP A 320 18.29 16.51 5.97
C TRP A 320 18.13 16.96 7.44
N ASP A 321 18.73 18.09 7.81
CA ASP A 321 18.76 18.69 9.15
C ASP A 321 17.73 19.83 9.35
N GLN A 322 17.14 20.33 8.27
CA GLN A 322 16.19 21.46 8.27
C GLN A 322 14.74 20.98 8.43
N ILE A 323 14.49 20.06 9.35
CA ILE A 323 13.21 19.36 9.52
C ILE A 323 12.09 20.32 10.00
N ASP A 324 10.88 20.14 9.49
CA ASP A 324 9.64 20.77 9.96
C ASP A 324 8.75 19.76 10.70
N ASP A 325 8.40 20.07 11.94
CA ASP A 325 7.33 19.40 12.68
C ASP A 325 6.02 20.17 12.42
N PHE A 326 5.12 19.58 11.64
CA PHE A 326 3.93 20.28 11.14
C PHE A 326 2.91 20.61 12.23
N LYS A 327 2.95 19.93 13.39
CA LYS A 327 2.02 20.18 14.51
C LYS A 327 2.64 21.03 15.62
N TRP A 328 3.95 21.28 15.58
CA TRP A 328 4.65 22.09 16.57
C TRP A 328 4.60 23.60 16.25
N LEU A 329 3.44 24.21 16.49
CA LEU A 329 3.18 25.64 16.24
C LEU A 329 3.87 26.62 17.23
N LYS A 330 4.99 26.24 17.85
CA LYS A 330 5.72 27.04 18.84
C LYS A 330 7.06 27.54 18.32
N ALA A 331 7.58 28.58 18.96
CA ALA A 331 8.91 29.14 18.66
C ALA A 331 10.08 28.39 19.35
N GLU A 332 9.81 27.48 20.29
CA GLU A 332 10.83 26.59 20.87
C GLU A 332 11.08 25.38 19.94
N PRO A 333 12.28 24.78 19.91
CA PRO A 333 12.53 23.57 19.11
C PRO A 333 11.57 22.43 19.46
N SER A 334 11.15 21.64 18.46
CA SER A 334 10.29 20.48 18.70
C SER A 334 11.05 19.40 19.50
N PRO A 335 10.45 18.84 20.58
CA PRO A 335 11.00 17.70 21.31
C PRO A 335 10.76 16.36 20.60
N HIS A 336 9.99 16.35 19.51
CA HIS A 336 9.58 15.12 18.81
C HIS A 336 10.70 14.52 17.95
N PHE A 337 11.75 15.31 17.65
CA PHE A 337 12.95 14.85 16.94
C PHE A 337 14.25 15.36 17.58
N THR A 338 15.36 14.69 17.25
CA THR A 338 16.72 15.15 17.53
C THR A 338 17.66 14.84 16.36
N LEU A 339 18.81 15.52 16.28
CA LEU A 339 19.89 15.17 15.35
C LEU A 339 20.85 14.19 16.02
N LEU A 340 21.15 13.07 15.35
CA LEU A 340 21.94 11.98 15.90
C LEU A 340 23.45 12.34 15.94
N PRO A 341 24.09 12.37 17.12
CA PRO A 341 25.52 12.69 17.25
C PRO A 341 26.41 11.64 16.57
N GLU A 342 27.59 12.04 16.09
CA GLU A 342 28.49 11.16 15.30
C GLU A 342 28.92 9.90 16.03
N ALA A 343 29.26 10.00 17.33
CA ALA A 343 29.57 8.84 18.17
C ALA A 343 28.39 7.86 18.33
N GLN A 344 27.16 8.29 18.03
CA GLN A 344 25.95 7.46 18.06
C GLN A 344 25.53 6.95 16.67
N ARG A 345 26.10 7.45 15.56
CA ARG A 345 25.78 6.95 14.21
C ARG A 345 26.32 5.54 13.98
N VAL A 346 25.66 4.77 13.11
CA VAL A 346 26.17 3.49 12.60
C VAL A 346 27.37 3.75 11.68
N GLN A 347 28.49 3.07 11.94
CA GLN A 347 29.78 3.30 11.28
C GLN A 347 29.79 2.78 9.82
N GLY A 348 30.60 3.38 8.95
CA GLY A 348 30.71 3.04 7.52
C GLY A 348 31.03 1.57 7.24
N GLU A 349 31.84 0.96 8.10
CA GLU A 349 32.19 -0.47 8.06
C GLU A 349 30.95 -1.37 8.22
N VAL A 350 30.01 -1.01 9.10
CA VAL A 350 28.80 -1.82 9.36
C VAL A 350 27.89 -1.84 8.12
N TRP A 351 27.69 -0.68 7.47
CA TRP A 351 26.92 -0.59 6.23
C TRP A 351 27.54 -1.41 5.10
N THR A 352 28.86 -1.49 5.04
CA THR A 352 29.58 -2.20 3.97
C THR A 352 29.68 -3.71 4.24
N GLU A 353 30.09 -4.11 5.44
CA GLU A 353 30.37 -5.50 5.80
C GLU A 353 29.15 -6.29 6.32
N LYS A 354 28.30 -5.66 7.14
CA LYS A 354 27.19 -6.35 7.83
C LYS A 354 25.86 -6.23 7.10
N VAL A 355 25.66 -5.13 6.39
CA VAL A 355 24.47 -4.89 5.56
C VAL A 355 24.76 -5.32 4.12
N GLY A 356 25.58 -4.56 3.39
CA GLY A 356 25.76 -4.73 1.93
C GLY A 356 26.39 -6.05 1.46
N SER A 357 27.07 -6.81 2.34
CA SER A 357 27.73 -8.06 1.92
C SER A 357 26.75 -9.21 1.65
N GLY A 358 25.56 -9.20 2.25
CA GLY A 358 24.61 -10.33 2.21
C GLY A 358 25.12 -11.64 2.86
N ARG A 359 26.24 -11.61 3.59
CA ARG A 359 26.88 -12.80 4.22
C ARG A 359 26.67 -12.88 5.74
N THR A 360 25.95 -11.92 6.31
CA THR A 360 25.67 -11.81 7.75
C THR A 360 24.25 -12.31 8.05
N SER A 361 24.02 -12.88 9.23
CA SER A 361 22.67 -13.32 9.63
C SER A 361 21.75 -12.12 9.85
N LEU A 362 20.43 -12.33 9.72
CA LEU A 362 19.43 -11.28 9.94
C LEU A 362 19.59 -10.61 11.31
N ASP A 363 19.68 -11.43 12.36
CA ASP A 363 19.77 -10.97 13.74
C ASP A 363 21.10 -10.24 14.01
N ASP A 364 22.21 -10.71 13.43
CA ASP A 364 23.50 -10.02 13.51
C ASP A 364 23.47 -8.66 12.78
N THR A 365 22.81 -8.58 11.62
CA THR A 365 22.67 -7.32 10.87
C THR A 365 21.80 -6.31 11.63
N LEU A 366 20.62 -6.72 12.12
CA LEU A 366 19.73 -5.86 12.92
C LEU A 366 20.42 -5.39 14.20
N LYS A 367 21.09 -6.30 14.93
CA LYS A 367 21.83 -5.99 16.15
C LYS A 367 23.04 -5.08 15.90
N ALA A 368 23.73 -5.23 14.76
CA ALA A 368 24.85 -4.36 14.38
C ALA A 368 24.39 -2.92 14.09
N VAL A 369 23.18 -2.73 13.55
CA VAL A 369 22.56 -1.39 13.41
C VAL A 369 21.75 -0.96 14.65
N ARG A 370 21.69 -1.79 15.70
CA ARG A 370 21.02 -1.56 17.00
C ARG A 370 19.47 -1.57 16.99
N VAL A 371 18.87 -2.22 15.99
CA VAL A 371 17.45 -2.64 16.06
C VAL A 371 17.34 -3.87 16.98
N GLN A 372 16.21 -4.02 17.68
CA GLN A 372 15.94 -5.05 18.72
C GLN A 372 14.70 -5.87 18.41
#